data_AF-A0A7G8WH35-F1
#
_entry.id   AF-A0A7G8WH35-F1
#
_cell.length_a   1.000
_cell.length_b   1.000
_cell.length_c   1.000
_cell.angle_alpha   90.00
_cell.angle_beta   90.00
_cell.angle_gamma   90.00
#
_symmetry.space_group_name_H-M   'P 1'
#
loop_
_entity.id
_entity.type
_entity.pdbx_description
1 polymer ?
#
loop_
_entity_poly.entity_id
_entity_poly.type
_entity_poly.pdbx_seq_one_letter_code
_entity_poly.pdbx_strand_id
1 'polypeptide(L)'
;MAELEDFATLDFTRAQRRGYPEAVLCQGKTVGQVAQIAAAFRDRADGVVLFTRATPAHADAILGELPEALHDDDSRLVIWPSAPPSPTGGLVVVVSAGTSDLPVAREALLSAQYLGRPTALVVDVGVAGLHRVLARLELLRSARVLIVAAGMDGALPSVVAGLVSAPVIALPTSVGYGASFGGVAALLSMLNSCSPGVGVVNIDNGYGAGHLAAQIAAPVPPG
;
A
#
# COMPACT_ATOMS: atom_id res chain seq x y z
N MET A 1 -25.99 21.68 7.44
CA MET A 1 -24.85 20.76 7.22
C MET A 1 -24.50 20.87 5.76
N ALA A 2 -23.21 20.95 5.39
CA ALA A 2 -22.83 20.88 3.98
C ALA A 2 -23.31 19.54 3.40
N GLU A 3 -23.90 19.58 2.21
CA GLU A 3 -24.30 18.37 1.50
C GLU A 3 -23.04 17.67 0.96
N LEU A 4 -23.05 16.33 0.84
CA LEU A 4 -21.87 15.58 0.38
C LEU A 4 -21.34 16.11 -0.96
N GLU A 5 -22.26 16.52 -1.84
CA GLU A 5 -21.98 17.06 -3.17
C GLU A 5 -21.21 18.39 -3.14
N ASP A 6 -21.20 19.12 -2.02
CA ASP A 6 -20.45 20.36 -1.86
C ASP A 6 -18.93 20.14 -1.81
N PHE A 7 -18.48 18.93 -1.45
CA PHE A 7 -17.04 18.67 -1.22
C PHE A 7 -16.54 17.29 -1.69
N ALA A 8 -17.42 16.38 -2.12
CA ALA A 8 -17.01 15.07 -2.64
C ALA A 8 -18.01 14.50 -3.67
N THR A 9 -17.47 13.92 -4.74
CA THR A 9 -18.22 13.06 -5.66
C THR A 9 -17.63 11.66 -5.58
N LEU A 10 -18.38 10.72 -4.99
CA LEU A 10 -17.92 9.36 -4.75
C LEU A 10 -18.15 8.47 -5.98
N ASP A 11 -17.19 7.60 -6.28
CA ASP A 11 -17.22 6.68 -7.41
C ASP A 11 -17.58 5.25 -6.98
N PHE A 12 -18.85 5.04 -6.64
CA PHE A 12 -19.38 3.73 -6.25
C PHE A 12 -19.26 2.65 -7.33
N THR A 13 -19.01 3.04 -8.58
CA THR A 13 -18.91 2.13 -9.74
C THR A 13 -17.46 1.85 -10.16
N ARG A 14 -16.48 2.35 -9.40
CA ARG A 14 -15.05 2.18 -9.70
C ARG A 14 -14.67 0.71 -9.83
N ALA A 15 -15.18 -0.14 -8.94
CA ALA A 15 -14.90 -1.57 -8.95
C ALA A 15 -15.33 -2.23 -10.26
N GLN A 16 -16.48 -1.85 -10.82
CA GLN A 16 -16.99 -2.39 -12.09
C GLN A 16 -16.11 -1.99 -13.27
N ARG A 17 -15.61 -0.74 -13.28
CA ARG A 17 -14.76 -0.23 -14.38
C ARG A 17 -13.30 -0.65 -14.28
N ARG A 18 -12.76 -0.70 -13.07
CA ARG A 18 -11.32 -0.88 -12.83
C ARG A 18 -10.95 -2.23 -12.24
N GLY A 19 -11.92 -3.01 -11.79
CA GLY A 19 -11.71 -4.28 -11.09
C GLY A 19 -11.31 -4.14 -9.62
N TYR A 20 -11.29 -2.90 -9.07
CA TYR A 20 -10.74 -2.63 -7.73
C TYR A 20 -11.55 -1.55 -6.98
N PRO A 21 -11.58 -1.65 -5.63
CA PRO A 21 -12.34 -0.75 -4.77
C PRO A 21 -11.91 0.72 -4.85
N GLU A 22 -12.78 1.62 -4.41
CA GLU A 22 -12.44 3.04 -4.22
C GLU A 22 -11.54 3.22 -3.00
N ALA A 23 -10.69 4.25 -3.04
CA ALA A 23 -9.90 4.66 -1.89
C ALA A 23 -10.11 6.15 -1.61
N VAL A 24 -10.29 6.47 -0.34
CA VAL A 24 -10.53 7.82 0.18
C VAL A 24 -9.27 8.27 0.91
N LEU A 25 -8.59 9.28 0.38
CA LEU A 25 -7.51 9.94 1.10
C LEU A 25 -8.09 10.80 2.25
N CYS A 26 -7.85 10.42 3.51
CA CYS A 26 -8.33 11.18 4.67
C CYS A 26 -7.46 12.40 4.99
N GLN A 27 -6.18 12.37 4.62
CA GLN A 27 -5.26 13.48 4.88
C GLN A 27 -5.78 14.77 4.25
N GLY A 28 -5.85 15.84 5.07
CA GLY A 28 -6.35 17.15 4.65
C GLY A 28 -7.88 17.32 4.66
N LYS A 29 -8.64 16.25 4.90
CA LYS A 29 -10.09 16.34 5.14
C LYS A 29 -10.38 16.62 6.61
N THR A 30 -11.55 17.17 6.90
CA THR A 30 -12.05 17.28 8.28
C THR A 30 -12.69 15.97 8.75
N VAL A 31 -12.78 15.78 10.07
CA VAL A 31 -13.45 14.62 10.67
C VAL A 31 -14.90 14.50 10.20
N GLY A 32 -15.64 15.61 10.13
CA GLY A 32 -17.02 15.63 9.64
C GLY A 32 -17.15 15.21 8.17
N GLN A 33 -16.23 15.68 7.30
CA GLN A 33 -16.21 15.27 5.90
C GLN A 33 -15.95 13.77 5.75
N VAL A 34 -15.01 13.22 6.53
CA VAL A 34 -14.71 11.79 6.50
C VAL A 34 -15.89 10.96 7.01
N ALA A 35 -16.57 11.40 8.08
CA ALA A 35 -17.79 10.74 8.57
C ALA A 35 -18.90 10.71 7.51
N GLN A 36 -19.16 11.84 6.85
CA GLN A 36 -20.16 11.92 5.78
C GLN A 36 -19.81 11.01 4.59
N ILE A 37 -18.54 10.91 4.22
CA ILE A 37 -18.08 9.98 3.18
C ILE A 37 -18.30 8.53 3.62
N ALA A 38 -17.94 8.18 4.87
CA ALA A 38 -18.14 6.84 5.41
C ALA A 38 -19.62 6.43 5.45
N ALA A 39 -20.50 7.34 5.91
CA ALA A 39 -21.94 7.15 5.89
C ALA A 39 -22.47 6.88 4.47
N ALA A 40 -21.96 7.60 3.46
CA ALA A 40 -22.36 7.40 2.08
C ALA A 40 -21.95 6.03 1.52
N PHE A 41 -20.80 5.48 1.93
CA PHE A 41 -20.40 4.12 1.55
C PHE A 41 -21.24 3.06 2.23
N ARG A 42 -21.63 3.22 3.51
CA ARG A 42 -22.55 2.30 4.18
C ARG A 42 -23.83 2.05 3.37
N ASP A 43 -24.38 3.13 2.83
CA ASP A 43 -25.71 3.09 2.21
C ASP A 43 -25.68 2.64 0.74
N ARG A 44 -24.52 2.69 0.07
CA ARG A 44 -24.42 2.58 -1.40
C ARG A 44 -23.29 1.70 -1.93
N ALA A 45 -22.30 1.32 -1.12
CA ALA A 45 -21.18 0.56 -1.65
C ALA A 45 -21.54 -0.91 -1.86
N ASP A 46 -21.15 -1.43 -3.02
CA ASP A 46 -21.11 -2.86 -3.30
C ASP A 46 -19.63 -3.26 -3.42
N GLY A 47 -18.97 -3.41 -2.27
CA GLY A 47 -17.58 -3.84 -2.20
C GLY A 47 -16.73 -3.09 -1.16
N VAL A 48 -15.42 -3.35 -1.24
CA VAL A 48 -14.43 -2.80 -0.32
C VAL A 48 -14.24 -1.29 -0.54
N VAL A 49 -13.90 -0.55 0.51
CA VAL A 49 -13.39 0.82 0.47
C VAL A 49 -12.21 0.95 1.43
N LEU A 50 -11.15 1.65 0.97
CA LEU A 50 -9.97 1.94 1.79
C LEU A 50 -9.94 3.42 2.14
N PHE A 51 -9.87 3.75 3.42
CA PHE A 51 -9.60 5.08 3.92
C PHE A 51 -8.12 5.18 4.28
N THR A 52 -7.36 5.98 3.53
CA THR A 52 -5.91 6.06 3.65
C THR A 52 -5.46 7.27 4.43
N ARG A 53 -4.34 7.12 5.16
CA ARG A 53 -3.74 8.17 5.99
C ARG A 53 -4.74 8.76 6.98
N ALA A 54 -5.59 7.94 7.58
CA ALA A 54 -6.48 8.35 8.65
C ALA A 54 -5.67 8.87 9.85
N THR A 55 -6.18 9.89 10.54
CA THR A 55 -5.73 10.21 11.90
C THR A 55 -6.58 9.39 12.87
N PRO A 56 -6.20 9.27 14.16
CA PRO A 56 -7.07 8.61 15.14
C PRO A 56 -8.50 9.18 15.13
N ALA A 57 -8.65 10.50 15.07
CA ALA A 57 -9.95 11.14 14.99
C ALA A 57 -10.72 10.84 13.68
N HIS A 58 -10.02 10.67 12.55
CA HIS A 58 -10.67 10.17 11.33
C HIS A 58 -11.13 8.72 11.51
N ALA A 59 -10.31 7.86 12.10
CA ALA A 59 -10.63 6.46 12.31
C ALA A 59 -11.86 6.29 13.23
N ASP A 60 -11.90 7.02 14.35
CA ASP A 60 -13.05 7.01 15.26
C ASP A 60 -14.35 7.41 14.54
N ALA A 61 -14.29 8.45 13.70
CA ALA A 61 -15.44 8.89 12.93
C ALA A 61 -15.87 7.88 11.86
N ILE A 62 -14.93 7.20 11.20
CA ILE A 62 -15.24 6.13 10.25
C ILE A 62 -15.87 4.95 10.96
N LEU A 63 -15.31 4.52 12.10
CA LEU A 63 -15.82 3.39 12.89
C LEU A 63 -17.21 3.66 13.48
N GLY A 64 -17.52 4.92 13.80
CA GLY A 64 -18.86 5.32 14.20
C GLY A 64 -19.93 5.11 13.11
N GLU A 65 -19.56 5.30 11.83
CA GLU A 65 -20.45 5.12 10.68
C GLU A 65 -20.40 3.70 10.09
N LEU A 66 -19.25 3.02 10.22
CA LEU A 66 -18.91 1.70 9.68
C LEU A 66 -18.29 0.80 10.78
N PRO A 67 -19.09 0.26 11.72
CA PRO A 67 -18.58 -0.51 12.86
C PRO A 67 -17.84 -1.80 12.50
N GLU A 68 -18.08 -2.35 11.31
CA GLU A 68 -17.43 -3.56 10.80
C GLU A 68 -16.12 -3.29 10.05
N ALA A 69 -15.60 -2.05 10.10
CA ALA A 69 -14.34 -1.70 9.46
C ALA A 69 -13.13 -2.20 10.27
N LEU A 70 -12.08 -2.63 9.57
CA LEU A 70 -10.77 -2.87 10.15
C LEU A 70 -10.06 -1.52 10.29
N HIS A 71 -9.48 -1.23 11.45
CA HIS A 71 -8.52 -0.14 11.63
C HIS A 71 -7.13 -0.73 11.90
N ASP A 72 -6.15 -0.35 11.08
CA ASP A 72 -4.74 -0.66 11.29
C ASP A 72 -4.00 0.63 11.68
N ASP A 73 -3.71 0.76 12.97
CA ASP A 73 -3.10 1.97 13.56
C ASP A 73 -1.75 2.30 12.92
N ASP A 74 -0.94 1.27 12.64
CA ASP A 74 0.41 1.41 12.10
C ASP A 74 0.40 2.01 10.69
N SER A 75 -0.39 1.45 9.77
CA SER A 75 -0.50 1.94 8.39
C SER A 75 -1.45 3.12 8.24
N ARG A 76 -2.24 3.43 9.27
CA ARG A 76 -3.29 4.44 9.24
C ARG A 76 -4.34 4.16 8.17
N LEU A 77 -4.61 2.88 7.94
CA LEU A 77 -5.68 2.40 7.07
C LEU A 77 -6.93 2.09 7.89
N VAL A 78 -8.07 2.56 7.41
CA VAL A 78 -9.38 2.00 7.80
C VAL A 78 -10.00 1.35 6.58
N ILE A 79 -10.47 0.12 6.69
CA ILE A 79 -10.91 -0.68 5.55
C ILE A 79 -12.27 -1.29 5.86
N TRP A 80 -13.24 -1.08 4.97
CA TRP A 80 -14.58 -1.61 5.14
C TRP A 80 -15.04 -2.36 3.88
N PRO A 81 -15.66 -3.55 4.00
CA PRO A 81 -15.76 -4.36 5.23
C PRO A 81 -14.40 -4.88 5.70
N SER A 82 -14.31 -5.29 6.98
CA SER A 82 -13.05 -5.76 7.59
C SER A 82 -12.51 -7.06 7.00
N ALA A 83 -13.34 -7.95 6.46
CA ALA A 83 -12.85 -9.21 5.90
C ALA A 83 -12.24 -8.99 4.50
N PRO A 84 -10.97 -9.36 4.25
CA PRO A 84 -10.41 -9.33 2.91
C PRO A 84 -11.06 -10.41 2.02
N PRO A 85 -11.15 -10.18 0.69
CA PRO A 85 -11.65 -11.18 -0.24
C PRO A 85 -10.72 -12.39 -0.33
N SER A 86 -11.23 -13.53 -0.80
CA SER A 86 -10.40 -14.72 -1.01
C SER A 86 -9.25 -14.43 -1.99
N PRO A 87 -8.00 -14.78 -1.64
CA PRO A 87 -6.85 -14.45 -2.45
C PRO A 87 -6.82 -15.27 -3.75
N THR A 88 -6.48 -14.60 -4.85
CA THR A 88 -6.32 -15.21 -6.19
C THR A 88 -5.08 -14.64 -6.88
N GLY A 89 -4.66 -15.24 -8.00
CA GLY A 89 -3.52 -14.74 -8.77
C GLY A 89 -2.17 -15.08 -8.13
N GLY A 90 -1.16 -14.23 -8.36
CA GLY A 90 0.21 -14.47 -7.88
C GLY A 90 0.52 -13.82 -6.53
N LEU A 91 1.57 -14.32 -5.87
CA LEU A 91 2.05 -13.81 -4.58
C LEU A 91 2.67 -12.41 -4.73
N VAL A 92 2.20 -11.47 -3.91
CA VAL A 92 2.86 -10.17 -3.69
C VAL A 92 3.69 -10.27 -2.42
N VAL A 93 5.01 -10.06 -2.54
CA VAL A 93 5.89 -10.01 -1.35
C VAL A 93 6.24 -8.56 -1.06
N VAL A 94 5.88 -8.06 0.12
CA VAL A 94 6.26 -6.74 0.60
C VAL A 94 7.49 -6.88 1.50
N VAL A 95 8.50 -6.06 1.27
CA VAL A 95 9.77 -6.06 1.97
C VAL A 95 9.96 -4.69 2.61
N SER A 96 10.16 -4.65 3.93
CA SER A 96 10.47 -3.45 4.69
C SER A 96 11.97 -3.43 4.99
N ALA A 97 12.68 -2.37 4.60
CA ALA A 97 14.11 -2.24 4.87
C ALA A 97 14.40 -2.14 6.37
N GLY A 98 13.65 -1.31 7.08
CA GLY A 98 13.69 -1.24 8.55
C GLY A 98 12.32 -1.33 9.18
N THR A 99 12.28 -1.38 10.50
CA THR A 99 11.04 -1.29 11.30
C THR A 99 10.34 0.05 11.09
N SER A 100 11.10 1.13 10.86
CA SER A 100 10.54 2.46 10.61
C SER A 100 9.79 2.58 9.28
N ASP A 101 10.08 1.70 8.31
CA ASP A 101 9.37 1.65 7.03
C ASP A 101 8.05 0.86 7.11
N LEU A 102 7.78 0.19 8.24
CA LEU A 102 6.62 -0.69 8.42
C LEU A 102 5.27 -0.03 8.18
N PRO A 103 4.98 1.21 8.64
CA PRO A 103 3.71 1.88 8.35
C PRO A 103 3.38 1.89 6.84
N VAL A 104 4.38 2.27 6.03
CA VAL A 104 4.25 2.39 4.58
C VAL A 104 4.21 1.01 3.91
N ALA A 105 5.00 0.05 4.41
CA ALA A 105 4.98 -1.33 3.94
C ALA A 105 3.64 -2.02 4.24
N ARG A 106 3.07 -1.82 5.43
CA ARG A 106 1.75 -2.35 5.83
C ARG A 106 0.64 -1.74 4.98
N GLU A 107 0.69 -0.44 4.67
CA GLU A 107 -0.27 0.18 3.75
C GLU A 107 -0.27 -0.52 2.39
N ALA A 108 0.92 -0.83 1.85
CA ALA A 108 1.06 -1.55 0.59
C ALA A 108 0.58 -3.02 0.68
N LEU A 109 0.92 -3.71 1.77
CA LEU A 109 0.50 -5.09 2.04
C LEU A 109 -1.02 -5.20 2.08
N LEU A 110 -1.67 -4.41 2.93
CA LEU A 110 -3.12 -4.39 3.11
C LEU A 110 -3.80 -3.96 1.81
N SER A 111 -3.27 -2.96 1.10
CA SER A 111 -3.82 -2.58 -0.20
C SER A 111 -3.82 -3.76 -1.19
N ALA A 112 -2.70 -4.46 -1.36
CA ALA A 112 -2.65 -5.62 -2.26
C ALA A 112 -3.57 -6.77 -1.79
N GLN A 113 -3.65 -7.00 -0.47
CA GLN A 113 -4.49 -8.03 0.13
C GLN A 113 -5.98 -7.78 -0.11
N TYR A 114 -6.45 -6.55 0.11
CA TYR A 114 -7.84 -6.16 -0.10
C TYR A 114 -8.21 -6.01 -1.59
N LEU A 115 -7.21 -5.95 -2.47
CA LEU A 115 -7.38 -6.15 -3.91
C LEU A 115 -7.36 -7.65 -4.32
N GLY A 116 -7.40 -8.55 -3.33
CA GLY A 116 -7.60 -9.99 -3.51
C GLY A 116 -6.37 -10.76 -3.93
N ARG A 117 -5.16 -10.29 -3.60
CA ARG A 117 -3.93 -11.04 -3.86
C ARG A 117 -3.47 -11.79 -2.61
N PRO A 118 -2.83 -12.97 -2.76
CA PRO A 118 -2.02 -13.52 -1.69
C PRO A 118 -0.83 -12.59 -1.43
N THR A 119 -0.56 -12.33 -0.15
CA THR A 119 0.48 -11.39 0.27
C THR A 119 1.36 -12.00 1.36
N ALA A 120 2.65 -11.64 1.35
CA ALA A 120 3.58 -11.96 2.43
C ALA A 120 4.41 -10.71 2.80
N LEU A 121 4.81 -10.60 4.07
CA LEU A 121 5.62 -9.49 4.57
C LEU A 121 6.98 -10.00 5.08
N VAL A 122 8.05 -9.34 4.63
CA VAL A 122 9.41 -9.51 5.14
C VAL A 122 9.83 -8.20 5.79
N VAL A 123 10.27 -8.27 7.05
CA VAL A 123 10.54 -7.08 7.88
C VAL A 123 12.01 -7.01 8.26
N ASP A 124 12.52 -5.77 8.31
CA ASP A 124 13.86 -5.43 8.79
C ASP A 124 14.97 -6.19 8.08
N VAL A 125 15.04 -6.01 6.76
CA VAL A 125 16.08 -6.62 5.91
C VAL A 125 16.87 -5.56 5.15
N GLY A 126 17.24 -4.48 5.83
CA GLY A 126 17.98 -3.37 5.26
C GLY A 126 19.39 -3.74 4.80
N VAL A 127 19.97 -2.90 3.95
CA VAL A 127 21.27 -3.14 3.29
C VAL A 127 22.42 -3.33 4.29
N ALA A 128 22.40 -2.65 5.44
CA ALA A 128 23.38 -2.81 6.51
C ALA A 128 23.48 -4.27 7.04
N GLY A 129 22.43 -5.07 6.87
CA GLY A 129 22.37 -6.47 7.24
C GLY A 129 22.01 -7.36 6.05
N LEU A 130 22.75 -7.27 4.94
CA LEU A 130 22.43 -7.95 3.67
C LEU A 130 22.12 -9.45 3.82
N HIS A 131 22.77 -10.14 4.76
CA HIS A 131 22.49 -11.54 5.09
C HIS A 131 21.02 -11.80 5.45
N ARG A 132 20.29 -10.82 6.01
CA ARG A 132 18.87 -10.93 6.35
C ARG A 132 17.97 -11.01 5.11
N VAL A 133 18.30 -10.28 4.04
CA VAL A 133 17.62 -10.41 2.74
C VAL A 133 17.93 -11.77 2.13
N LEU A 134 19.21 -12.17 2.15
CA LEU A 134 19.66 -13.43 1.55
C LEU A 134 19.03 -14.65 2.25
N ALA A 135 18.74 -14.56 3.55
CA ALA A 135 18.02 -15.60 4.28
C ALA A 135 16.54 -15.76 3.85
N ARG A 136 16.00 -14.83 3.05
CA ARG A 136 14.61 -14.84 2.56
C ARG A 136 14.51 -15.14 1.06
N LEU A 137 15.61 -15.54 0.42
CA LEU A 137 15.73 -15.62 -1.04
C LEU A 137 14.69 -16.54 -1.69
N GLU A 138 14.37 -17.68 -1.06
CA GLU A 138 13.36 -18.61 -1.57
C GLU A 138 11.97 -17.95 -1.65
N LEU A 139 11.55 -17.27 -0.58
CA LEU A 139 10.30 -16.52 -0.57
C LEU A 139 10.31 -15.40 -1.61
N LEU A 140 11.38 -14.61 -1.66
CA LEU A 140 11.49 -13.49 -2.61
C LEU A 140 11.40 -13.97 -4.07
N ARG A 141 12.02 -15.11 -4.39
CA ARG A 141 11.98 -15.71 -5.74
C ARG A 141 10.65 -16.36 -6.09
N SER A 142 9.82 -16.70 -5.10
CA SER A 142 8.47 -17.22 -5.33
C SER A 142 7.43 -16.14 -5.67
N ALA A 143 7.77 -14.87 -5.48
CA ALA A 143 6.87 -13.75 -5.72
C ALA A 143 6.56 -13.57 -7.21
N ARG A 144 5.32 -13.18 -7.55
CA ARG A 144 4.98 -12.66 -8.88
C ARG A 144 5.40 -11.20 -9.04
N VAL A 145 5.40 -10.44 -7.93
CA VAL A 145 5.87 -9.05 -7.87
C VAL A 145 6.29 -8.76 -6.44
N LEU A 146 7.31 -7.92 -6.28
CA LEU A 146 7.77 -7.48 -4.98
C LEU A 146 7.51 -5.99 -4.80
N ILE A 147 7.20 -5.58 -3.58
CA ILE A 147 7.20 -4.19 -3.16
C ILE A 147 8.33 -4.04 -2.15
N VAL A 148 9.24 -3.08 -2.33
CA VAL A 148 10.35 -2.85 -1.41
C VAL A 148 10.25 -1.44 -0.86
N ALA A 149 9.82 -1.34 0.39
CA ALA A 149 9.74 -0.11 1.16
C ALA A 149 11.09 0.20 1.81
N ALA A 150 11.69 1.34 1.47
CA ALA A 150 12.96 1.76 2.05
C ALA A 150 13.10 3.28 2.09
N GLY A 151 13.46 3.80 3.26
CA GLY A 151 13.96 5.17 3.42
C GLY A 151 15.48 5.24 3.35
N MET A 152 16.06 6.22 4.06
CA MET A 152 17.50 6.49 4.10
C MET A 152 18.10 6.72 2.69
N ASP A 153 19.01 5.87 2.25
CA ASP A 153 19.67 5.88 0.95
C ASP A 153 18.88 5.15 -0.14
N GLY A 154 17.79 4.48 0.20
CA GLY A 154 16.88 3.83 -0.75
C GLY A 154 17.50 2.72 -1.60
N ALA A 155 18.61 2.11 -1.16
CA ALA A 155 19.38 1.18 -1.97
C ALA A 155 18.78 -0.24 -2.06
N LEU A 156 17.92 -0.64 -1.10
CA LEU A 156 17.41 -2.01 -1.00
C LEU A 156 16.66 -2.50 -2.25
N PRO A 157 15.78 -1.71 -2.92
CA PRO A 157 15.09 -2.17 -4.13
C PRO A 157 16.05 -2.61 -5.24
N SER A 158 17.15 -1.89 -5.45
CA SER A 158 18.17 -2.24 -6.45
C SER A 158 18.84 -3.58 -6.14
N VAL A 159 19.12 -3.83 -4.86
CA VAL A 159 19.68 -5.10 -4.37
C VAL A 159 18.69 -6.24 -4.60
N VAL A 160 17.44 -6.07 -4.19
CA VAL A 160 16.39 -7.09 -4.33
C VAL A 160 16.15 -7.42 -5.80
N ALA A 161 16.09 -6.41 -6.68
CA ALA A 161 15.92 -6.60 -8.12
C ALA A 161 17.07 -7.41 -8.77
N GLY A 162 18.29 -7.34 -8.23
CA GLY A 162 19.41 -8.18 -8.66
C GLY A 162 19.32 -9.65 -8.21
N LEU A 163 18.40 -9.99 -7.31
CA LEU A 163 18.29 -11.32 -6.67
C LEU A 163 17.08 -12.14 -7.15
N VAL A 164 16.14 -11.51 -7.85
CA VAL A 164 14.85 -12.09 -8.26
C VAL A 164 14.60 -11.87 -9.75
N SER A 165 13.76 -12.72 -10.35
CA SER A 165 13.31 -12.55 -11.74
C SER A 165 12.00 -11.77 -11.87
N ALA A 166 11.29 -11.55 -10.77
CA ALA A 166 10.03 -10.82 -10.73
C ALA A 166 10.27 -9.30 -10.71
N PRO A 167 9.32 -8.49 -11.25
CA PRO A 167 9.42 -7.03 -11.15
C PRO A 167 9.41 -6.56 -9.69
N VAL A 168 10.11 -5.46 -9.43
CA VAL A 168 10.21 -4.81 -8.12
C VAL A 168 9.58 -3.43 -8.19
N ILE A 169 8.59 -3.18 -7.34
CA ILE A 169 8.04 -1.85 -7.09
C ILE A 169 8.84 -1.23 -5.94
N ALA A 170 9.65 -0.23 -6.24
CA ALA A 170 10.39 0.54 -5.28
C ALA A 170 9.46 1.59 -4.64
N LEU A 171 9.31 1.50 -3.31
CA LEU A 171 8.44 2.34 -2.49
C LEU A 171 9.33 3.18 -1.57
N PRO A 172 9.72 4.40 -2.00
CA PRO A 172 10.50 5.28 -1.15
C PRO A 172 9.65 5.70 0.06
N THR A 173 10.23 5.65 1.24
CA THR A 173 9.60 6.17 2.46
C THR A 173 10.25 7.50 2.85
N SER A 174 9.53 8.31 3.62
CA SER A 174 10.07 9.54 4.21
C SER A 174 11.02 9.28 5.39
N VAL A 175 11.31 8.03 5.72
CA VAL A 175 12.23 7.63 6.80
C VAL A 175 13.64 8.11 6.50
N GLY A 176 14.28 8.65 7.54
CA GLY A 176 15.68 9.03 7.55
C GLY A 176 15.89 10.44 8.09
N TYR A 177 17.15 10.87 8.12
CA TYR A 177 17.56 12.13 8.73
C TYR A 177 18.54 12.89 7.84
N GLY A 178 18.66 14.20 8.06
CA GLY A 178 19.59 15.08 7.37
C GLY A 178 19.42 14.99 5.84
N ALA A 179 20.36 14.32 5.19
CA ALA A 179 20.41 14.18 3.73
C ALA A 179 19.31 13.29 3.11
N SER A 180 18.43 12.66 3.91
CA SER A 180 17.25 11.98 3.36
C SER A 180 16.25 12.97 2.71
N PHE A 181 16.19 14.21 3.22
CA PHE A 181 15.26 15.26 2.78
C PHE A 181 13.80 14.77 2.67
N GLY A 182 13.32 14.05 3.69
CA GLY A 182 11.95 13.52 3.70
C GLY A 182 11.70 12.45 2.63
N GLY A 183 12.71 11.64 2.30
CA GLY A 183 12.61 10.56 1.31
C GLY A 183 13.03 10.94 -0.11
N VAL A 184 13.39 12.20 -0.38
CA VAL A 184 13.87 12.63 -1.71
C VAL A 184 15.15 11.90 -2.11
N ALA A 185 16.08 11.69 -1.18
CA ALA A 185 17.30 10.92 -1.49
C ALA A 185 16.98 9.47 -1.87
N ALA A 186 16.10 8.82 -1.10
CA ALA A 186 15.65 7.47 -1.40
C ALA A 186 14.92 7.39 -2.76
N LEU A 187 14.01 8.33 -3.04
CA LEU A 187 13.31 8.42 -4.33
C LEU A 187 14.28 8.55 -5.50
N LEU A 188 15.24 9.49 -5.43
CA LEU A 188 16.22 9.69 -6.48
C LEU A 188 17.15 8.48 -6.65
N SER A 189 17.56 7.85 -5.55
CA SER A 189 18.34 6.61 -5.58
C SER A 189 17.59 5.48 -6.30
N MET A 190 16.32 5.28 -5.97
CA MET A 190 15.47 4.26 -6.60
C MET A 190 15.22 4.55 -8.09
N LEU A 191 15.01 5.82 -8.47
CA LEU A 191 14.86 6.22 -9.89
C LEU A 191 16.14 6.04 -10.71
N ASN A 192 17.30 6.19 -10.07
CA ASN A 192 18.61 5.97 -10.70
C ASN A 192 19.07 4.50 -10.65
N SER A 193 18.22 3.57 -10.21
CA SER A 193 18.56 2.16 -10.20
C SER A 193 18.91 1.66 -11.60
N CYS A 194 20.06 0.98 -11.72
CA CYS A 194 20.46 0.32 -12.96
C CYS A 194 19.88 -1.10 -13.10
N SER A 195 19.23 -1.62 -12.05
CA SER A 195 18.59 -2.94 -12.08
C SER A 195 17.32 -2.87 -12.95
N PRO A 196 17.23 -3.64 -14.05
CA PRO A 196 16.02 -3.66 -14.87
C PRO A 196 14.84 -4.24 -14.08
N GLY A 197 13.62 -3.86 -14.47
CA GLY A 197 12.39 -4.35 -13.82
C GLY A 197 12.03 -3.64 -12.52
N VAL A 198 12.70 -2.53 -12.19
CA VAL A 198 12.34 -1.64 -11.07
C VAL A 198 11.38 -0.55 -11.56
N GLY A 199 10.20 -0.46 -10.94
CA GLY A 199 9.27 0.65 -11.09
C GLY A 199 9.14 1.43 -9.79
N VAL A 200 9.17 2.77 -9.83
CA VAL A 200 9.19 3.60 -8.62
C VAL A 200 7.84 4.29 -8.44
N VAL A 201 7.31 4.27 -7.21
CA VAL A 201 6.12 5.06 -6.82
C VAL A 201 6.53 6.30 -6.02
N ASN A 202 5.55 7.17 -5.75
CA ASN A 202 5.79 8.36 -4.94
C ASN A 202 6.13 8.01 -3.48
N ILE A 203 6.74 8.96 -2.77
CA ILE A 203 7.13 8.83 -1.36
C ILE A 203 5.89 8.53 -0.50
N ASP A 204 6.00 7.54 0.37
CA ASP A 204 4.94 7.09 1.28
C ASP A 204 3.63 6.72 0.57
N ASN A 205 3.71 6.30 -0.70
CA ASN A 205 2.54 5.86 -1.48
C ASN A 205 2.37 4.34 -1.43
N GLY A 206 2.18 3.80 -0.24
CA GLY A 206 1.97 2.37 -0.03
C GLY A 206 0.70 1.90 -0.74
N TYR A 207 -0.38 2.68 -0.69
CA TYR A 207 -1.60 2.39 -1.44
C TYR A 207 -1.33 2.22 -2.94
N GLY A 208 -0.63 3.16 -3.57
CA GLY A 208 -0.28 3.09 -5.00
C GLY A 208 0.60 1.89 -5.32
N ALA A 209 1.59 1.58 -4.47
CA ALA A 209 2.44 0.40 -4.64
C ALA A 209 1.64 -0.90 -4.57
N GLY A 210 0.79 -1.05 -3.54
CA GLY A 210 -0.07 -2.22 -3.38
C GLY A 210 -1.06 -2.37 -4.52
N HIS A 211 -1.62 -1.26 -5.01
CA HIS A 211 -2.53 -1.27 -6.16
C HIS A 211 -1.85 -1.74 -7.45
N LEU A 212 -0.67 -1.18 -7.75
CA LEU A 212 0.11 -1.60 -8.92
C LEU A 212 0.54 -3.06 -8.82
N ALA A 213 1.00 -3.49 -7.63
CA ALA A 213 1.35 -4.89 -7.38
C ALA A 213 0.16 -5.82 -7.62
N ALA A 214 -1.03 -5.44 -7.15
CA ALA A 214 -2.23 -6.25 -7.33
C ALA A 214 -2.64 -6.40 -8.80
N GLN A 215 -2.40 -5.38 -9.63
CA GLN A 215 -2.62 -5.46 -11.08
C GLN A 215 -1.62 -6.39 -11.75
N ILE A 216 -0.34 -6.26 -11.42
CA ILE A 216 0.71 -7.16 -11.94
C ILE A 216 0.45 -8.61 -11.51
N ALA A 217 -0.03 -8.79 -10.27
CA ALA A 217 -0.31 -10.09 -9.68
C ALA A 217 -1.69 -10.66 -10.02
N ALA A 218 -2.49 -9.97 -10.84
CA ALA A 218 -3.84 -10.42 -11.17
C ALA A 218 -3.86 -11.84 -11.77
N PRO A 219 -4.97 -12.58 -11.64
CA PRO A 219 -5.11 -13.89 -12.26
C PRO A 219 -5.09 -13.69 -13.78
N VAL A 220 -4.43 -14.60 -14.49
CA VAL A 220 -4.51 -14.61 -15.95
C VAL A 220 -5.90 -15.13 -16.30
N PRO A 221 -6.72 -14.43 -17.10
CA PRO A 221 -8.00 -14.94 -17.56
C PRO A 221 -7.79 -16.31 -18.22
N PRO A 222 -8.71 -17.28 -18.04
CA PRO A 222 -8.68 -18.48 -18.86
C PRO A 222 -8.75 -18.04 -20.34
N GLY A 223 -7.74 -18.45 -21.11
CA GLY A 223 -7.66 -18.19 -22.55
C GLY A 223 -8.63 -19.02 -23.37
#